data_AF-A0A8T5RQ09-F1
#
_entry.id   AF-A0A8T5RQ09-F1
#
_cell.length_a   1.000
_cell.length_b   1.000
_cell.length_c   1.000
_cell.angle_alpha   90.00
_cell.angle_beta   90.00
_cell.angle_gamma   90.00
#
_symmetry.space_group_name_H-M   'P 1'
#
loop_
_entity.id
_entity.type
_entity.pdbx_description
1 polymer ?
#
loop_
_entity_poly.entity_id
_entity_poly.type
_entity_poly.pdbx_seq_one_letter_code
_entity_poly.pdbx_strand_id
1 'polypeptide(L)'
;MIFEDLIGLLKKKGFKDTLFVLIKNGNKLDKHAFYNELNKFSYYNSFFRVKDDLIKKGLIEIENSNKIKYIKLTEKGLDVYNKLSEINNLVKKK
;
A
#
# COMPACT_ATOMS: atom_id res chain seq x y z
N MET A 1 -18.27 -9.74 10.39
CA MET A 1 -17.39 -9.97 11.57
C MET A 1 -16.51 -8.74 11.81
N ILE A 2 -16.05 -8.46 13.04
CA ILE A 2 -15.25 -7.24 13.38
C ILE A 2 -14.01 -7.07 12.47
N PHE A 3 -13.41 -8.15 11.97
CA PHE A 3 -12.19 -8.11 11.14
C PHE A 3 -12.41 -8.39 9.65
N GLU A 4 -13.65 -8.45 9.17
CA GLU A 4 -13.95 -8.90 7.81
C GLU A 4 -13.31 -8.01 6.72
N ASP A 5 -13.44 -6.69 6.85
CA ASP A 5 -12.81 -5.72 5.96
C ASP A 5 -11.28 -5.79 6.00
N LEU A 6 -10.70 -5.94 7.19
CA LEU A 6 -9.26 -6.01 7.39
C LEU A 6 -8.68 -7.29 6.77
N ILE A 7 -9.31 -8.43 7.04
CA ILE A 7 -8.93 -9.73 6.48
C ILE A 7 -9.08 -9.70 4.96
N GLY A 8 -10.18 -9.14 4.44
CA GLY A 8 -10.40 -8.95 3.01
C GLY A 8 -9.26 -8.16 2.37
N LEU A 9 -8.83 -7.06 3.00
CA LEU A 9 -7.72 -6.24 2.51
C LEU A 9 -6.37 -7.00 2.57
N LEU A 10 -6.07 -7.66 3.68
CA LEU A 10 -4.82 -8.42 3.88
C LEU A 10 -4.67 -9.62 2.92
N LYS A 11 -5.78 -10.18 2.45
CA LYS A 11 -5.79 -11.25 1.42
C LYS A 11 -5.45 -10.73 0.03
N LYS A 12 -5.63 -9.43 -0.25
CA LYS A 12 -5.32 -8.86 -1.57
C LYS A 12 -3.80 -8.67 -1.70
N LYS A 13 -3.16 -9.46 -2.58
CA LYS A 13 -1.71 -9.35 -2.87
C LYS A 13 -1.28 -7.90 -3.12
N GLY A 14 -2.03 -7.18 -3.96
CA GLY A 14 -1.76 -5.79 -4.29
C GLY A 14 -1.68 -4.85 -3.10
N PHE A 15 -2.41 -5.10 -2.02
CA PHE A 15 -2.36 -4.25 -0.82
C PHE A 15 -0.98 -4.31 -0.16
N LYS A 16 -0.51 -5.53 0.13
CA LYS A 16 0.80 -5.76 0.77
C LYS A 16 1.93 -5.21 -0.10
N ASP A 17 1.88 -5.49 -1.40
CA ASP A 17 2.90 -5.05 -2.34
C ASP A 17 2.95 -3.52 -2.44
N THR A 18 1.79 -2.85 -2.47
CA THR A 18 1.70 -1.38 -2.51
C THR A 18 2.30 -0.75 -1.27
N LEU A 19 1.93 -1.23 -0.07
CA LEU A 19 2.49 -0.74 1.18
C LEU A 19 4.00 -0.95 1.22
N PHE A 20 4.48 -2.12 0.81
CA PHE A 20 5.91 -2.41 0.79
C PHE A 20 6.68 -1.43 -0.10
N VAL A 21 6.21 -1.19 -1.33
CA VAL A 21 6.86 -0.23 -2.24
C VAL A 21 6.89 1.18 -1.65
N LEU A 22 5.77 1.65 -1.10
CA LEU A 22 5.69 3.01 -0.56
C LEU A 22 6.55 3.19 0.70
N ILE A 23 6.46 2.27 1.67
CA ILE A 23 7.24 2.34 2.92
C ILE A 23 8.74 2.29 2.64
N LYS A 24 9.18 1.40 1.73
CA LYS A 24 10.61 1.26 1.38
C LYS A 24 11.20 2.53 0.75
N ASN A 25 10.37 3.37 0.13
CA ASN A 25 10.80 4.50 -0.68
C ASN A 25 10.27 5.84 -0.12
N GLY A 26 10.17 5.98 1.21
CA GLY A 26 9.87 7.28 1.83
C GLY A 26 8.42 7.74 1.68
N ASN A 27 7.47 6.80 1.57
CA ASN A 27 6.02 7.02 1.53
C ASN A 27 5.48 7.73 0.28
N LYS A 28 6.32 8.10 -0.68
CA LYS A 28 5.91 8.80 -1.91
C LYS A 28 6.84 8.43 -3.06
N LEU A 29 6.27 8.04 -4.19
CA LEU A 29 7.01 7.79 -5.42
C LEU A 29 6.29 8.40 -6.61
N ASP A 30 7.04 8.79 -7.63
CA ASP A 30 6.44 9.01 -8.92
C ASP A 30 5.84 7.68 -9.44
N LYS A 31 4.81 7.80 -10.28
CA LYS A 31 4.04 6.67 -10.80
C LYS A 31 4.94 5.68 -11.55
N HIS A 32 5.92 6.15 -12.32
CA HIS A 32 6.77 5.26 -13.12
C HIS A 32 7.74 4.49 -12.22
N ALA A 33 8.40 5.15 -11.28
CA ALA A 33 9.24 4.50 -10.29
C ALA A 33 8.45 3.53 -9.41
N PHE A 34 7.23 3.88 -8.99
CA PHE A 34 6.37 2.96 -8.25
C PHE A 34 6.15 1.65 -9.02
N TYR A 35 5.80 1.71 -10.30
CA TYR A 35 5.63 0.50 -11.10
C TYR A 35 6.93 -0.25 -11.34
N ASN A 36 8.05 0.46 -11.52
CA ASN A 36 9.36 -0.16 -11.66
C ASN A 36 9.74 -0.94 -10.39
N GLU A 37 9.54 -0.36 -9.20
CA GLU A 37 9.78 -1.06 -7.93
C GLU A 37 8.81 -2.22 -7.72
N LEU A 38 7.53 -2.04 -8.03
CA LEU A 38 6.52 -3.08 -7.91
C LEU A 38 6.83 -4.29 -8.80
N ASN A 39 7.25 -4.04 -10.05
CA ASN A 39 7.52 -5.10 -11.03
C ASN A 39 8.77 -5.94 -10.70
N LYS A 40 9.61 -5.53 -9.74
CA LYS A 40 10.75 -6.34 -9.27
C LYS A 40 10.31 -7.63 -8.56
N PHE A 41 9.11 -7.66 -7.99
CA PHE A 41 8.62 -8.81 -7.20
C PHE A 41 7.12 -9.09 -7.38
N SER A 42 6.41 -8.22 -8.09
CA SER A 42 4.98 -8.31 -8.38
C SER A 42 4.71 -7.89 -9.83
N TYR A 43 3.47 -7.50 -10.15
CA TYR A 43 3.07 -7.13 -11.51
C TYR A 43 2.07 -5.97 -11.47
N TYR A 44 2.07 -5.13 -12.51
CA TYR A 44 1.16 -3.97 -12.65
C TYR A 44 -0.30 -4.22 -12.21
N ASN A 45 -0.88 -5.34 -12.64
CA ASN A 45 -2.26 -5.69 -12.31
C ASN A 45 -2.52 -5.94 -10.82
N SER A 46 -1.49 -6.24 -10.01
CA SER A 46 -1.65 -6.42 -8.56
C SER A 46 -2.06 -5.11 -7.91
N PHE A 47 -1.39 -4.00 -8.25
CA PHE A 47 -1.77 -2.66 -7.82
C PHE A 47 -3.10 -2.22 -8.42
N PHE A 48 -3.30 -2.43 -9.72
CA PHE A 48 -4.52 -1.96 -10.40
C PHE A 48 -5.81 -2.51 -9.75
N ARG A 49 -5.80 -3.77 -9.32
CA ARG A 49 -6.94 -4.44 -8.64
C ARG A 49 -7.29 -3.86 -7.26
N VAL A 50 -6.37 -3.15 -6.62
CA VAL A 50 -6.57 -2.59 -5.28
C VAL A 50 -6.62 -1.07 -5.26
N LYS A 51 -6.09 -0.41 -6.29
CA LYS A 51 -5.89 1.04 -6.38
C LYS A 51 -7.11 1.83 -5.92
N ASP A 52 -8.27 1.62 -6.54
CA ASP A 52 -9.47 2.40 -6.25
C ASP A 52 -9.99 2.15 -4.83
N ASP A 53 -9.85 0.92 -4.36
CA ASP A 53 -10.22 0.51 -3.00
C ASP A 53 -9.33 1.18 -1.94
N LEU A 54 -8.02 1.25 -2.20
CA LEU A 54 -7.05 1.92 -1.30
C LEU A 54 -7.26 3.43 -1.26
N ILE A 55 -7.57 4.05 -2.40
CA ILE A 55 -7.92 5.48 -2.48
C ILE A 55 -9.23 5.74 -1.74
N LYS A 56 -10.27 4.95 -1.99
CA LYS A 56 -11.58 5.08 -1.33
C LYS A 56 -11.49 4.91 0.18
N LYS A 57 -10.65 4.00 0.65
CA LYS A 57 -10.38 3.80 2.09
C LYS A 57 -9.47 4.87 2.68
N GLY A 58 -8.92 5.78 1.87
CA GLY A 58 -8.02 6.85 2.28
C GLY A 58 -6.69 6.33 2.79
N LEU A 59 -6.19 5.22 2.23
CA LEU A 59 -4.90 4.63 2.63
C LEU A 59 -3.77 5.19 1.76
N ILE A 60 -4.05 5.41 0.47
CA ILE A 60 -3.14 6.05 -0.47
C ILE A 60 -3.83 7.23 -1.15
N GLU A 61 -3.04 8.11 -1.73
CA GLU A 61 -3.50 9.18 -2.61
C GLU A 61 -2.66 9.26 -3.88
N ILE A 62 -3.25 9.81 -4.94
CA ILE A 62 -2.56 10.09 -6.20
C ILE A 62 -2.49 11.61 -6.36
N GLU A 63 -1.31 12.18 -6.13
CA GLU A 63 -1.05 13.60 -6.32
C GLU A 63 -0.61 13.85 -7.77
N ASN A 64 -1.11 14.90 -8.41
CA ASN A 64 -0.58 15.39 -9.68
C ASN A 64 0.20 16.68 -9.41
N SER A 65 1.52 16.65 -9.59
CA SER A 65 2.38 17.83 -9.46
C SER A 65 3.22 17.98 -10.72
N ASN A 66 3.18 19.14 -11.37
CA ASN A 66 3.96 19.45 -12.57
C ASN A 66 3.89 18.37 -13.67
N LYS A 67 2.68 17.87 -13.97
CA LYS A 67 2.40 16.78 -14.93
C LYS A 67 2.93 15.40 -14.53
N ILE A 68 3.61 15.28 -13.39
CA ILE A 68 4.06 14.01 -12.81
C ILE A 68 3.00 13.52 -11.83
N LYS A 69 2.60 12.26 -11.96
CA LYS A 69 1.71 11.61 -11.02
C LYS A 69 2.53 10.94 -9.93
N TYR A 70 2.19 11.18 -8.68
CA TYR A 70 2.80 10.53 -7.52
C TYR A 70 1.79 9.61 -6.85
N ILE A 71 2.26 8.48 -6.35
CA ILE A 71 1.49 7.59 -5.48
C ILE A 71 2.09 7.76 -4.09
N LYS A 72 1.26 8.12 -3.13
CA LYS A 72 1.68 8.44 -1.77
C LYS A 72 0.86 7.67 -0.74
N LEU A 73 1.53 7.27 0.34
CA LEU A 73 0.89 6.75 1.54
C LEU A 73 0.38 7.94 2.36
N THR A 74 -0.90 7.90 2.70
CA THR A 74 -1.50 8.91 3.59
C THR A 74 -1.08 8.68 5.03
N GLU A 75 -1.32 9.66 5.92
CA GLU A 75 -1.14 9.48 7.37
C GLU A 75 -1.93 8.27 7.89
N LYS A 76 -3.19 8.13 7.47
CA LYS A 76 -4.04 6.98 7.79
C LYS A 76 -3.44 5.66 7.27
N GLY A 77 -2.88 5.65 6.06
CA GLY A 77 -2.21 4.49 5.49
C GLY A 77 -0.97 4.08 6.29
N LEU A 78 -0.19 5.05 6.75
CA LEU A 78 0.98 4.84 7.60
C LEU A 78 0.59 4.29 8.97
N ASP A 79 -0.45 4.84 9.60
CA ASP A 79 -0.98 4.34 10.87
C ASP A 79 -1.45 2.89 10.76
N VAL A 80 -2.14 2.55 9.67
CA VAL A 80 -2.57 1.16 9.41
C VAL A 80 -1.36 0.24 9.29
N TYR A 81 -0.32 0.64 8.55
CA TYR A 81 0.90 -0.14 8.43
C TYR A 81 1.57 -0.36 9.79
N ASN A 82 1.71 0.68 10.61
CA ASN A 82 2.34 0.61 11.92
C ASN A 82 1.58 -0.36 12.84
N LYS A 83 0.24 -0.24 12.93
CA LYS A 83 -0.59 -1.16 13.73
C LYS A 83 -0.51 -2.61 13.23
N LEU A 84 -0.48 -2.82 11.92
CA LEU A 84 -0.28 -4.16 11.35
C LEU A 84 1.10 -4.74 11.67
N SER A 85 2.14 -3.89 11.69
CA SER A 85 3.50 -4.27 12.06
C SER A 85 3.57 -4.69 13.53
N GLU A 86 2.94 -3.93 14.42
CA GLU A 86 2.81 -4.26 15.85
C GLU A 86 2.11 -5.62 16.04
N ILE A 87 0.95 -5.81 15.41
CA ILE A 87 0.22 -7.09 15.45
C ILE A 87 1.10 -8.24 14.93
N ASN A 88 1.81 -8.03 13.83
CA ASN A 88 2.70 -9.03 13.26
C ASN A 88 3.86 -9.39 14.20
N ASN A 89 4.40 -8.42 14.93
CA ASN A 89 5.47 -8.66 15.92
C ASN A 89 4.95 -9.44 17.14
N LEU A 90 3.69 -9.23 17.54
CA LEU A 90 3.06 -10.00 18.62
C LEU A 90 2.80 -11.46 18.22
N VAL A 91 2.51 -11.72 16.94
CA VAL A 91 2.16 -13.06 16.43
C VAL A 91 3.40 -13.85 15.98
N LYS A 92 4.48 -13.17 15.59
CA LYS A 92 5.75 -13.84 15.27
C LYS A 92 6.24 -14.60 16.51
N LYS A 93 6.26 -15.94 16.43
CA LYS A 93 7.02 -16.77 17.37
C LYS A 93 8.49 -16.35 17.31
N LYS A 94 9.15 -16.28 18.47
CA LYS A 94 10.60 -16.15 18.58
C LYS A 94 11.30 -17.28 17.82
#